data_AF-A0A4S8KYQ3-F1
#
_entry.id   AF-A0A4S8KYQ3-F1
#
_cell.length_a   1.000
_cell.length_b   1.000
_cell.length_c   1.000
_cell.angle_alpha   90.00
_cell.angle_beta   90.00
_cell.angle_gamma   90.00
#
_symmetry.space_group_name_H-M   'P 1'
#
loop_
_entity.id
_entity.type
_entity.pdbx_description
1 polymer ?
#
loop_
_entity_poly.entity_id
_entity_poly.type
_entity_poly.pdbx_seq_one_letter_code
_entity_poly.pdbx_strand_id
1 'polypeptide(L)'
;MKQMLPRCEKWIKSSCLDQHDSVNCWIETHTRLVSPVRAVNGYPLLSRTFGLGTCVNTPSFPSPNSVSIFPLPFHFSPCSSIVEQAFDLTQDILQPSTPSHVAGLLERGLRMLIYVGDLNRACNWLGNEYWTLGSEWSGQRLW
;
A
#
# COMPACT_ATOMS: atom_id res chain seq x y z
N MET A 1 -17.72 -14.05 1.98
CA MET A 1 -16.29 -14.00 1.65
C MET A 1 -15.64 -15.37 1.43
N LYS A 2 -15.98 -16.43 2.19
CA LYS A 2 -15.33 -17.76 2.07
C LYS A 2 -15.34 -18.39 0.67
N GLN A 3 -16.34 -18.12 -0.17
CA GLN A 3 -16.39 -18.62 -1.55
C GLN A 3 -15.63 -17.76 -2.57
N MET A 4 -15.41 -16.47 -2.29
CA MET A 4 -14.73 -15.55 -3.22
C MET A 4 -13.21 -15.57 -3.06
N LEU A 5 -12.70 -15.78 -1.84
CA LEU A 5 -11.27 -15.72 -1.55
C LEU A 5 -10.44 -16.70 -2.42
N PRO A 6 -10.80 -18.00 -2.57
CA PRO A 6 -10.03 -18.92 -3.41
C PRO A 6 -10.00 -18.50 -4.89
N ARG A 7 -11.08 -17.84 -5.34
CA ARG A 7 -11.19 -17.34 -6.72
C ARG A 7 -10.28 -16.13 -6.95
N CYS A 8 -10.25 -15.19 -6.00
CA CYS A 8 -9.35 -14.04 -6.03
C CYS A 8 -7.88 -14.46 -5.96
N GLU A 9 -7.53 -15.39 -5.06
CA GLU A 9 -6.16 -15.92 -4.95
C GLU A 9 -5.71 -16.58 -6.25
N LYS A 10 -6.57 -17.39 -6.88
CA LYS A 10 -6.28 -18.03 -8.15
C LYS A 10 -5.97 -17.01 -9.24
N TRP A 11 -6.76 -15.94 -9.33
CA TRP A 11 -6.57 -14.90 -10.34
C TRP A 11 -5.29 -14.11 -10.13
N ILE A 12 -4.99 -13.70 -8.89
CA ILE A 12 -3.73 -12.99 -8.59
C ILE A 12 -2.54 -13.86 -8.97
N LYS A 13 -2.56 -15.15 -8.62
CA LYS A 13 -1.49 -16.08 -9.00
C LYS A 13 -1.33 -16.17 -10.51
N SER A 14 -2.41 -16.47 -11.23
CA SER A 14 -2.33 -16.70 -12.68
C SER A 14 -2.02 -15.44 -13.49
N SER A 15 -2.50 -14.28 -13.06
CA SER A 15 -2.38 -13.04 -13.83
C SER A 15 -1.17 -12.21 -13.44
N CYS A 16 -0.75 -12.24 -12.17
CA CYS A 16 0.32 -11.40 -11.65
C CYS A 16 1.60 -12.17 -11.32
N LEU A 17 1.51 -13.26 -10.55
CA LEU A 17 2.68 -13.89 -9.94
C LEU A 17 3.34 -14.96 -10.83
N ASP A 18 2.54 -15.74 -11.55
CA ASP A 18 3.05 -16.87 -12.34
C ASP A 18 3.46 -16.43 -13.76
N GLN A 19 2.73 -15.48 -14.36
CA GLN A 19 2.90 -15.07 -15.76
C GLN A 19 3.50 -13.68 -15.94
N HIS A 20 3.50 -12.82 -14.91
CA HIS A 20 3.93 -11.42 -14.98
C HIS A 20 3.31 -10.63 -16.15
N ASP A 21 2.04 -10.89 -16.44
CA ASP A 21 1.30 -10.16 -17.47
C ASP A 21 0.87 -8.81 -16.89
N SER A 22 1.62 -7.76 -17.20
CA SER A 22 1.40 -6.42 -16.67
C SER A 22 0.00 -5.88 -16.95
N VAL A 23 -0.57 -6.19 -18.11
CA VAL A 23 -1.89 -5.71 -18.51
C VAL A 23 -2.99 -6.45 -17.76
N ASN A 24 -2.97 -7.78 -17.79
CA ASN A 24 -3.99 -8.58 -17.11
C ASN A 24 -3.91 -8.43 -15.60
N CYS A 25 -2.69 -8.36 -15.06
CA CYS A 25 -2.49 -8.12 -13.64
C CYS A 25 -3.00 -6.73 -13.23
N TRP A 26 -2.72 -5.68 -14.01
CA TRP A 26 -3.24 -4.35 -13.72
C TRP A 26 -4.77 -4.37 -13.69
N ILE A 27 -5.42 -4.99 -14.68
CA ILE A 27 -6.89 -5.11 -14.72
C ILE A 27 -7.40 -5.84 -13.47
N GLU A 28 -6.88 -7.02 -13.16
CA GLU A 28 -7.38 -7.84 -12.05
C GLU A 28 -7.17 -7.15 -10.69
N THR A 29 -5.99 -6.54 -10.47
CA THR A 29 -5.68 -5.82 -9.24
C THR A 29 -6.47 -4.52 -9.13
N HIS A 30 -6.47 -3.68 -10.17
CA HIS A 30 -7.10 -2.36 -10.11
C HIS A 30 -8.61 -2.44 -10.12
N THR A 31 -9.22 -3.26 -10.99
CA THR A 31 -10.68 -3.26 -11.15
C THR A 31 -11.40 -4.08 -10.10
N ARG A 32 -10.77 -5.15 -9.57
CA ARG A 32 -11.45 -6.09 -8.66
C ARG A 32 -11.01 -5.99 -7.21
N LEU A 33 -9.76 -5.57 -6.94
CA LEU A 33 -9.26 -5.45 -5.58
C LEU A 33 -9.26 -3.99 -5.14
N VAL A 34 -8.61 -3.12 -5.92
CA VAL A 34 -8.36 -1.73 -5.52
C VAL A 34 -9.57 -0.83 -5.76
N SER A 35 -10.24 -0.89 -6.92
CA SER A 35 -11.37 -0.02 -7.26
C SER A 35 -12.62 -0.27 -6.43
N PRO A 36 -13.03 -1.52 -6.12
CA PRO A 36 -14.19 -1.76 -5.26
C PRO A 36 -13.92 -1.36 -3.82
N VAL A 37 -12.65 -1.44 -3.40
CA VAL A 37 -12.21 -0.73 -2.20
C VAL A 37 -12.40 0.76 -2.48
N ARG A 38 -11.61 1.46 -3.30
CA ARG A 38 -11.70 2.93 -3.50
C ARG A 38 -13.12 3.50 -3.70
N ALA A 39 -14.01 2.84 -4.46
CA ALA A 39 -15.37 3.30 -4.79
C ALA A 39 -16.36 3.30 -3.60
N VAL A 40 -16.20 2.41 -2.61
CA VAL A 40 -17.20 2.28 -1.53
C VAL A 40 -16.95 3.25 -0.38
N ASN A 41 -15.73 3.77 -0.17
CA ASN A 41 -15.46 4.72 0.93
C ASN A 41 -14.28 5.64 0.65
N GLY A 42 -14.57 6.92 0.38
CA GLY A 42 -13.61 8.01 0.52
C GLY A 42 -13.02 8.00 1.92
N TYR A 43 -11.71 8.12 2.00
CA TYR A 43 -10.95 8.01 3.24
C TYR A 43 -11.12 9.31 3.98
N PRO A 44 -11.98 9.43 5.02
CA PRO A 44 -12.29 8.48 6.11
C PRO A 44 -13.79 8.35 6.46
N LEU A 45 -14.15 7.55 7.48
CA LEU A 45 -15.47 7.63 8.14
C LEU A 45 -15.76 9.03 8.76
N LEU A 46 -14.76 9.92 8.85
CA LEU A 46 -14.85 11.21 9.56
C LEU A 46 -14.51 12.47 8.73
N SER A 47 -14.03 12.36 7.49
CA SER A 47 -13.80 13.52 6.63
C SER A 47 -14.71 13.43 5.42
N ARG A 48 -15.71 14.31 5.41
CA ARG A 48 -16.30 14.79 4.18
C ARG A 48 -15.16 15.16 3.25
N THR A 49 -15.11 14.50 2.10
CA THR A 49 -14.36 14.96 0.95
C THR A 49 -14.72 16.42 0.69
N PHE A 50 -13.84 17.35 1.06
CA PHE A 50 -13.95 18.76 0.67
C PHE A 50 -13.29 18.91 -0.69
N GLY A 51 -14.04 18.61 -1.75
CA GLY A 51 -13.68 18.96 -3.12
C GLY A 51 -12.53 18.17 -3.75
N LEU A 52 -12.64 18.01 -5.06
CA LEU A 52 -11.64 17.53 -6.04
C LEU A 52 -10.25 17.16 -5.48
N GLY A 53 -10.11 15.91 -5.03
CA GLY A 53 -8.84 15.18 -5.16
C GLY A 53 -7.78 15.32 -4.07
N THR A 54 -8.05 15.98 -2.94
CA THR A 54 -7.09 16.00 -1.81
C THR A 54 -7.68 15.39 -0.55
N CYS A 55 -6.97 14.39 0.01
CA CYS A 55 -7.40 13.62 1.19
C CYS A 55 -6.92 14.21 2.53
N VAL A 56 -6.06 15.22 2.45
CA VAL A 56 -5.51 15.97 3.58
C VAL A 56 -5.57 17.43 3.19
N ASN A 57 -5.97 18.31 4.11
CA ASN A 57 -5.67 19.73 3.98
C ASN A 57 -4.16 19.88 4.10
N THR A 58 -3.45 19.67 2.99
CA THR A 58 -2.05 20.09 2.92
C THR A 58 -2.09 21.61 3.01
N PRO A 59 -1.47 22.24 4.03
CA PRO A 59 -1.11 23.64 3.86
C PRO A 59 -0.29 23.67 2.58
N SER A 60 -0.75 24.46 1.60
CA SER A 60 0.02 24.75 0.40
C SER A 60 1.44 25.02 0.87
N PHE A 61 2.42 24.31 0.29
CA PHE A 61 3.83 24.61 0.50
C PHE A 61 3.95 26.12 0.46
N PRO A 62 4.59 26.72 1.48
CA PRO A 62 4.51 28.15 1.62
C PRO A 62 5.06 28.75 0.30
N SER A 63 4.32 29.75 -0.20
CA SER A 63 4.55 30.44 -1.48
C SER A 63 6.04 30.57 -1.81
N PRO A 64 6.48 30.64 -3.07
CA PRO A 64 7.88 30.91 -3.43
C PRO A 64 8.52 32.12 -2.71
N ASN A 65 7.72 32.96 -2.03
CA ASN A 65 8.16 34.08 -1.20
C ASN A 65 8.28 33.76 0.30
N SER A 66 8.06 32.52 0.71
CA SER A 66 8.34 32.07 2.06
C SER A 66 9.81 31.74 2.16
N VAL A 67 10.49 32.51 3.00
CA VAL A 67 11.95 32.45 3.17
C VAL A 67 12.29 31.08 3.75
N SER A 68 12.66 30.12 2.90
CA SER A 68 13.35 28.94 3.36
C SER A 68 14.72 29.41 3.87
N ILE A 69 15.06 29.03 5.11
CA ILE A 69 16.40 29.30 5.68
C ILE A 69 17.50 28.64 4.82
N PHE A 70 17.11 27.66 4.00
CA PHE A 70 17.95 27.01 3.00
C PHE A 70 17.32 27.17 1.61
N PRO A 71 17.88 28.00 0.71
CA PRO A 71 17.43 28.05 -0.67
C PRO A 71 17.71 26.70 -1.34
N LEU A 72 16.66 26.01 -1.76
CA LEU A 72 16.79 24.79 -2.55
C LEU A 72 17.04 25.18 -4.02
N PRO A 73 18.03 24.60 -4.71
CA PRO A 73 18.31 24.91 -6.11
C PRO A 73 17.29 24.31 -7.10
N PHE A 74 16.18 23.74 -6.61
CA PHE A 74 15.17 23.07 -7.42
C PHE A 74 13.78 23.16 -6.78
N HIS A 75 12.73 22.99 -7.61
CA HIS A 75 11.36 22.88 -7.16
C HIS A 75 11.12 21.52 -6.49
N PHE A 76 10.79 21.54 -5.20
CA PHE A 76 10.43 20.34 -4.47
C PHE A 76 8.98 19.92 -4.79
N SER A 77 8.77 18.64 -5.07
CA SER A 77 7.45 18.01 -5.13
C SER A 77 7.39 16.87 -4.12
N PRO A 78 6.30 16.70 -3.35
CA PRO A 78 6.17 15.62 -2.37
C PRO A 78 6.11 14.22 -3.01
N CYS A 79 5.63 14.13 -4.26
CA CYS A 79 5.54 12.88 -5.01
C CYS A 79 6.05 13.08 -6.45
N SER A 80 6.56 12.00 -7.07
CA SER A 80 6.98 11.97 -8.47
C SER A 80 6.15 10.93 -9.22
N SER A 81 5.32 11.39 -10.15
CA SER A 81 4.51 10.51 -11.01
C SER A 81 5.35 9.64 -11.94
N ILE A 82 6.54 10.11 -12.32
CA ILE A 82 7.47 9.34 -13.15
C ILE A 82 8.00 8.13 -12.37
N VAL A 83 8.33 8.32 -11.09
CA VAL A 83 8.79 7.22 -10.23
C VAL A 83 7.64 6.26 -9.96
N GLU A 84 6.45 6.76 -9.62
CA GLU A 84 5.25 5.93 -9.42
C GLU A 84 4.97 5.05 -10.64
N GLN A 85 4.97 5.65 -11.84
CA GLN A 85 4.74 4.91 -13.07
C GLN A 85 5.83 3.88 -13.36
N ALA A 86 7.09 4.15 -13.01
CA ALA A 86 8.17 3.18 -13.18
C ALA A 86 7.93 1.93 -12.30
N PHE A 87 7.58 2.11 -11.02
CA PHE A 87 7.25 1.00 -10.10
C PHE A 87 6.00 0.23 -10.53
N ASP A 88 5.01 0.91 -11.09
CA ASP A 88 3.80 0.26 -11.62
C ASP A 88 4.12 -0.61 -12.85
N LEU A 89 4.97 -0.11 -13.76
CA LEU A 89 5.36 -0.83 -14.97
C LEU A 89 6.21 -2.07 -14.66
N THR A 90 6.97 -2.05 -13.56
CA THR A 90 7.77 -3.19 -13.09
C THR A 90 7.02 -4.08 -12.09
N GLN A 91 5.75 -3.76 -11.79
CA GLN A 91 4.88 -4.55 -10.93
C GLN A 91 5.40 -4.73 -9.49
N ASP A 92 6.22 -3.81 -8.99
CA ASP A 92 6.88 -3.93 -7.68
C ASP A 92 5.91 -4.11 -6.51
N ILE A 93 4.70 -3.54 -6.61
CA ILE A 93 3.65 -3.66 -5.58
C ILE A 93 3.22 -5.12 -5.33
N LEU A 94 3.52 -6.03 -6.26
CA LEU A 94 3.09 -7.41 -6.20
C LEU A 94 4.16 -8.35 -5.65
N GLN A 95 5.31 -7.81 -5.21
CA GLN A 95 6.41 -8.58 -4.66
C GLN A 95 5.95 -9.46 -3.46
N PRO A 96 5.85 -10.80 -3.62
CA PRO A 96 5.30 -11.66 -2.58
C PRO A 96 6.29 -11.93 -1.44
N SER A 97 7.55 -11.52 -1.56
CA SER A 97 8.62 -11.88 -0.61
C SER A 97 8.59 -11.14 0.72
N THR A 98 7.75 -10.12 0.87
CA THR A 98 7.72 -9.26 2.08
C THR A 98 7.53 -10.06 3.38
N PRO A 99 6.56 -10.99 3.50
CA PRO A 99 6.41 -11.79 4.72
C PRO A 99 7.65 -12.62 5.04
N SER A 100 8.26 -13.28 4.04
CA SER A 100 9.47 -14.08 4.21
C SER A 100 10.68 -13.22 4.61
N HIS A 101 10.78 -12.01 4.06
CA HIS A 101 11.83 -11.08 4.42
C HIS A 101 11.70 -10.63 5.88
N VAL A 102 10.48 -10.26 6.29
CA VAL A 102 10.16 -9.90 7.68
C VAL A 102 10.45 -11.07 8.63
N ALA A 103 10.03 -12.29 8.29
CA ALA A 103 10.33 -13.49 9.06
C ALA A 103 11.85 -13.68 9.23
N GLY A 104 12.64 -13.55 8.16
CA GLY A 104 14.10 -13.64 8.22
C GLY A 104 14.77 -12.59 9.11
N LEU A 105 14.17 -11.40 9.27
CA LEU A 105 14.63 -10.39 10.23
C LEU A 105 14.30 -10.81 11.67
N LEU A 106 13.09 -11.33 11.92
CA LEU A 106 12.67 -11.83 13.23
C LEU A 106 13.54 -13.01 13.70
N GLU A 107 13.91 -13.93 12.80
CA GLU A 107 14.82 -15.05 13.10
C GLU A 107 16.21 -14.59 13.54
N ARG A 108 16.63 -13.38 13.15
CA ARG A 108 17.90 -12.77 13.56
C ARG A 108 17.80 -12.02 14.90
N GLY A 109 16.66 -12.09 15.57
CA GLY A 109 16.41 -11.41 16.85
C GLY A 109 16.13 -9.92 16.72
N LEU A 110 15.79 -9.42 15.52
CA LEU A 110 15.37 -8.03 15.34
C LEU A 110 13.95 -7.85 15.89
N ARG A 111 13.75 -6.81 16.71
CA ARG A 111 12.44 -6.43 17.22
C ARG A 111 11.75 -5.51 16.22
N MET A 112 10.50 -5.82 15.88
CA MET A 112 9.71 -5.05 14.91
C MET A 112 8.41 -4.57 15.55
N LEU A 113 8.00 -3.35 15.22
CA LEU A 113 6.70 -2.76 15.58
C LEU A 113 5.90 -2.55 14.30
N ILE A 114 4.72 -3.16 14.23
CA ILE A 114 3.78 -2.95 13.13
C ILE A 114 2.59 -2.19 13.73
N TYR A 115 2.44 -0.93 13.35
CA TYR A 115 1.37 -0.06 13.82
C TYR A 115 0.54 0.42 12.64
N VAL A 116 -0.78 0.47 12.84
CA VAL A 116 -1.73 0.82 11.77
C VAL A 116 -2.85 1.65 12.39
N GLY A 117 -3.19 2.76 11.74
CA GLY A 117 -4.37 3.55 12.11
C GLY A 117 -5.64 2.77 11.77
N ASP A 118 -6.57 2.70 12.71
CA ASP A 118 -7.90 2.07 12.55
C ASP A 118 -8.73 2.71 11.42
N LEU A 119 -8.49 3.99 11.14
CA LEU A 119 -9.12 4.74 10.04
C LEU A 119 -8.36 4.67 8.70
N ASN A 120 -7.19 4.02 8.64
CA ASN A 120 -6.50 3.79 7.37
C ASN A 120 -7.21 2.68 6.60
N ARG A 121 -7.66 2.96 5.37
CA ARG A 121 -8.35 1.97 4.55
C ARG A 121 -7.48 1.34 3.45
N ALA A 122 -6.34 1.95 3.13
CA ALA A 122 -5.49 1.58 1.99
C ALA A 122 -4.56 0.48 2.45
N CYS A 123 -3.95 0.70 3.60
CA CYS A 123 -3.20 -0.30 4.36
C CYS A 123 -3.97 -0.56 5.66
N ASN A 124 -5.13 -1.20 5.55
CA ASN A 124 -6.07 -1.32 6.67
C ASN A 124 -5.58 -2.26 7.77
N TRP A 125 -6.11 -2.07 8.98
CA TRP A 125 -5.71 -2.83 10.16
C TRP A 125 -6.00 -4.33 10.02
N LEU A 126 -7.12 -4.72 9.40
CA LEU A 126 -7.46 -6.13 9.16
C LEU A 126 -6.42 -6.80 8.25
N GLY A 127 -6.07 -6.16 7.13
CA GLY A 127 -5.05 -6.68 6.20
C GLY A 127 -3.71 -6.85 6.90
N ASN A 128 -3.34 -5.89 7.75
CA ASN A 128 -2.12 -5.95 8.55
C ASN A 128 -2.15 -7.04 9.63
N GLU A 129 -3.29 -7.24 10.29
CA GLU A 129 -3.47 -8.31 11.25
C GLU A 129 -3.37 -9.69 10.56
N TYR A 130 -4.04 -9.88 9.42
CA TYR A 130 -4.02 -11.18 8.72
C TYR A 130 -2.62 -11.57 8.24
N TRP A 131 -1.84 -10.65 7.65
CA TRP A 131 -0.51 -11.03 7.16
C TRP A 131 0.49 -11.22 8.32
N THR A 132 0.38 -10.45 9.40
CA THR A 132 1.27 -10.60 10.56
C THR A 132 1.00 -11.89 11.32
N LEU A 133 -0.27 -12.22 11.56
CA LEU A 133 -0.65 -13.50 12.18
C LEU A 133 -0.39 -14.69 11.26
N GLY A 134 -0.46 -14.52 9.95
CA GLY A 134 -0.16 -15.54 8.95
C GLY A 134 1.32 -15.72 8.63
N SER A 135 2.21 -14.86 9.13
CA SER A 135 3.65 -14.94 8.88
C SER A 135 4.29 -16.03 9.72
N GLU A 136 4.95 -16.99 9.07
CA GLU A 136 5.61 -18.11 9.74
C GLU A 136 7.02 -17.72 10.20
N TRP A 137 7.29 -17.84 11.50
CA TRP A 137 8.61 -17.68 12.11
C TRP A 137 8.70 -18.38 13.47
N SER A 138 9.90 -18.66 13.95
CA SER A 138 10.17 -19.52 15.11
C SER A 138 9.49 -19.06 16.42
N GLY A 139 9.35 -17.75 16.62
CA GLY A 139 8.72 -17.17 17.82
C GLY A 139 7.23 -16.86 17.66
N GLN A 140 6.58 -17.21 16.55
CA GLN A 140 5.17 -16.89 16.29
C GLN A 140 4.23 -17.41 17.38
N ARG A 141 4.48 -18.60 17.93
CA ARG A 141 3.62 -19.22 18.98
C ARG A 141 3.72 -18.55 20.36
N LEU A 142 4.65 -17.63 20.54
CA LEU A 142 4.86 -16.90 21.79
C LEU A 142 3.98 -15.63 21.89
N TRP A 143 3.17 -15.37 20.87
CA TRP A 143 2.29 -14.19 20.71
C TRP A 143 0.88 -14.63 20.32
#